data_AF-A0A5B8AZK8-F1
#
_entry.id   AF-A0A5B8AZK8-F1
#
_cell.length_a   1.000
_cell.length_b   1.000
_cell.length_c   1.000
_cell.angle_alpha   90.00
_cell.angle_beta   90.00
_cell.angle_gamma   90.00
#
_symmetry.space_group_name_H-M   'P 1'
#
loop_
_entity.id
_entity.type
_entity.pdbx_description
1 polymer ?
#
loop_
_entity_poly.entity_id
_entity_poly.type
_entity_poly.pdbx_seq_one_letter_code
_entity_poly.pdbx_strand_id
1 'polypeptide(L)'
;MPVRRRKSRARPDEVAAWSGYMLCGADFFDDLAGVGLTEETAAALAEVTWHRIGLEVLAHLDRIHVGFRPYERPIWAEERFGAPVRRGGPKYGF
;
A
#
# COMPACT_ATOMS: atom_id res chain seq x y z
N MET A 1 -19.40 20.17 -14.59
CA MET A 1 -19.90 19.07 -13.72
C MET A 1 -19.01 18.96 -12.49
N PRO A 2 -19.53 18.97 -11.26
CA PRO A 2 -18.70 18.83 -10.07
C PRO A 2 -18.30 17.37 -9.90
N VAL A 3 -17.00 17.07 -10.05
CA VAL A 3 -16.46 15.74 -9.74
C VAL A 3 -16.56 15.57 -8.23
N ARG A 4 -17.51 14.75 -7.76
CA ARG A 4 -17.60 14.35 -6.33
C ARG A 4 -16.28 13.68 -5.95
N ARG A 5 -15.38 14.43 -5.29
CA ARG A 5 -14.18 13.86 -4.67
C ARG A 5 -14.64 12.86 -3.62
N ARG A 6 -14.44 11.57 -3.90
CA ARG A 6 -14.76 10.48 -2.97
C ARG A 6 -13.93 10.71 -1.71
N LYS A 7 -14.57 10.72 -0.54
CA LYS A 7 -13.85 10.76 0.75
C LYS A 7 -12.88 9.58 0.80
N SER A 8 -11.62 9.87 1.14
CA SER A 8 -10.59 8.86 1.40
C SER A 8 -11.10 7.84 2.43
N ARG A 9 -10.69 6.58 2.26
CA ARG A 9 -11.01 5.50 3.20
C ARG A 9 -9.93 5.32 4.26
N ALA A 10 -8.83 6.06 4.15
CA ALA A 10 -7.76 6.06 5.12
C ALA A 10 -8.15 6.86 6.36
N ARG A 11 -7.72 6.36 7.51
CA ARG A 11 -7.64 7.15 8.73
C ARG A 11 -6.49 8.16 8.61
N PRO A 12 -6.48 9.24 9.41
CA PRO A 12 -5.33 10.13 9.49
C PRO A 12 -4.02 9.34 9.69
N ASP A 13 -2.98 9.71 8.94
CA ASP A 13 -1.62 9.14 8.98
C ASP A 13 -1.46 7.65 8.64
N GLU A 14 -2.57 6.94 8.40
CA GLU A 14 -2.58 5.51 8.08
C GLU A 14 -1.83 5.21 6.78
N VAL A 15 -1.96 6.07 5.77
CA VAL A 15 -1.28 5.88 4.48
C VAL A 15 0.24 5.92 4.61
N ALA A 16 0.76 6.84 5.41
CA ALA A 16 2.20 6.99 5.64
C ALA A 16 2.75 5.85 6.49
N ALA A 17 1.99 5.39 7.49
CA ALA A 17 2.38 4.25 8.33
C ALA A 17 2.50 2.95 7.52
N TRP A 18 1.61 2.73 6.55
CA TRP A 18 1.61 1.52 5.73
C TRP A 18 2.54 1.60 4.51
N SER A 19 2.97 2.79 4.06
CA SER A 19 3.73 2.91 2.82
C SER A 19 5.10 2.24 2.86
N GLY A 20 5.79 2.26 4.02
CA GLY A 20 7.08 1.58 4.18
C GLY A 20 6.95 0.06 4.05
N TYR A 21 5.96 -0.53 4.74
CA TYR A 21 5.70 -1.96 4.65
C TYR A 21 5.23 -2.39 3.25
N MET A 22 4.35 -1.62 2.62
CA MET A 22 3.84 -1.99 1.30
C MET A 22 4.92 -1.88 0.20
N LEU A 23 5.91 -1.02 0.42
CA LEU A 23 7.04 -0.85 -0.47
C LEU A 23 8.07 -1.98 -0.33
N CYS A 24 8.54 -2.24 0.90
CA CYS A 24 9.69 -3.13 1.15
C CYS A 24 9.31 -4.52 1.71
N GLY A 25 8.06 -4.72 2.14
CA GLY A 25 7.62 -6.00 2.70
C GLY A 25 8.29 -6.37 4.02
N ALA A 26 8.61 -7.66 4.17
CA ALA A 26 9.17 -8.24 5.39
C ALA A 26 10.58 -7.70 5.73
N ASP A 27 11.32 -7.12 4.79
CA ASP A 27 12.59 -6.42 5.07
C ASP A 27 12.38 -5.20 5.99
N PHE A 28 11.14 -4.71 6.14
CA PHE A 28 10.78 -3.68 7.12
C PHE A 28 10.57 -4.25 8.54
N PHE A 29 10.39 -5.56 8.68
CA PHE A 29 9.95 -6.23 9.90
C PHE A 29 11.03 -7.04 10.63
N ASP A 30 12.24 -7.18 10.07
CA ASP A 30 13.39 -7.72 10.81
C ASP A 30 13.61 -6.96 12.14
N ASP A 31 13.31 -5.66 12.18
CA ASP A 31 13.35 -4.82 13.38
C ASP A 31 12.08 -4.93 14.28
N LEU A 32 10.95 -5.44 13.77
CA LEU A 32 9.67 -5.52 14.49
C LEU A 32 9.43 -6.86 15.21
N ALA A 33 10.23 -7.88 14.92
CA ALA A 33 10.29 -9.11 15.71
C ALA A 33 10.56 -8.82 17.20
N GLY A 34 11.31 -7.75 17.50
CA GLY A 34 11.60 -7.28 18.85
C GLY A 34 10.40 -6.75 19.64
N VAL A 35 9.28 -6.41 19.00
CA VAL A 35 8.05 -5.89 19.66
C VAL A 35 6.85 -6.85 19.58
N GLY A 36 7.07 -8.10 19.17
CA GLY A 36 6.05 -9.16 19.22
C GLY A 36 4.98 -9.11 18.13
N LEU A 37 5.21 -8.35 17.05
CA LEU A 37 4.40 -8.43 15.83
C LEU A 37 4.92 -9.57 14.96
N THR A 38 4.17 -10.67 14.90
CA THR A 38 4.50 -11.81 14.03
C THR A 38 4.13 -11.49 12.57
N GLU A 39 4.98 -11.95 11.65
CA GLU A 39 4.84 -11.78 10.19
C GLU A 39 3.46 -12.20 9.67
N GLU A 40 2.90 -13.29 10.22
CA GLU A 40 1.62 -13.86 9.83
C GLU A 40 0.43 -12.92 10.12
N THR A 41 0.44 -12.26 11.27
CA THR A 41 -0.64 -11.34 11.67
C THR A 41 -0.56 -10.05 10.86
N ALA A 42 0.67 -9.57 10.60
CA ALA A 42 0.93 -8.39 9.80
C ALA A 42 0.53 -8.60 8.34
N ALA A 43 0.79 -9.78 7.76
CA ALA A 43 0.44 -10.11 6.38
C ALA A 43 -1.09 -10.07 6.14
N ALA A 44 -1.88 -10.67 7.04
CA ALA A 44 -3.34 -10.66 6.92
C ALA A 44 -3.93 -9.25 7.04
N LEU A 45 -3.43 -8.44 7.99
CA LEU A 45 -3.82 -7.03 8.14
C LEU A 45 -3.40 -6.18 6.93
N ALA A 46 -2.25 -6.50 6.35
CA ALA A 46 -1.73 -5.80 5.20
C ALA A 46 -2.54 -6.08 3.93
N GLU A 47 -2.94 -7.31 3.66
CA GLU A 47 -3.81 -7.63 2.52
C GLU A 47 -5.13 -6.83 2.58
N VAL A 48 -5.79 -6.86 3.75
CA VAL A 48 -7.04 -6.11 3.98
C VAL A 48 -6.82 -4.61 3.81
N THR A 49 -5.71 -4.09 4.31
CA THR A 49 -5.37 -2.67 4.22
C THR A 49 -5.02 -2.27 2.79
N TRP A 50 -4.28 -3.11 2.08
CA TRP A 50 -3.89 -2.92 0.69
C TRP A 50 -5.11 -2.80 -0.22
N HIS A 51 -6.10 -3.68 -0.04
CA HIS A 51 -7.35 -3.58 -0.79
C HIS A 51 -8.23 -2.38 -0.38
N ARG A 52 -8.06 -1.83 0.82
CA ARG A 52 -8.82 -0.68 1.31
C ARG A 52 -8.22 0.66 0.84
N ILE A 53 -6.90 0.83 0.98
CA ILE A 53 -6.19 2.10 0.79
C ILE A 53 -4.97 2.00 -0.13
N GLY A 54 -4.70 0.87 -0.79
CA GLY A 54 -3.49 0.68 -1.60
C GLY A 54 -3.31 1.72 -2.71
N LEU A 55 -4.39 2.19 -3.35
CA LEU A 55 -4.33 3.31 -4.30
C LEU A 55 -3.88 4.63 -3.66
N GLU A 56 -4.25 4.86 -2.40
CA GLU A 56 -3.85 6.05 -1.64
C GLU A 56 -2.37 5.94 -1.21
N VAL A 57 -1.91 4.72 -0.90
CA VAL A 57 -0.50 4.39 -0.63
C VAL A 57 0.35 4.65 -1.86
N LEU A 58 -0.06 4.15 -3.04
CA LEU A 58 0.66 4.43 -4.30
C LEU A 58 0.74 5.92 -4.59
N ALA A 59 -0.37 6.65 -4.46
CA ALA A 59 -0.39 8.10 -4.65
C ALA A 59 0.44 8.87 -3.60
N HIS A 60 0.68 8.28 -2.43
CA HIS A 60 1.60 8.83 -1.43
C HIS A 60 3.06 8.54 -1.80
N LEU A 61 3.38 7.30 -2.17
CA LEU A 61 4.70 6.89 -2.66
C LEU A 61 5.13 7.72 -3.87
N ASP A 62 4.24 7.92 -4.84
CA ASP A 62 4.49 8.77 -6.00
C ASP A 62 4.82 10.20 -5.57
N ARG A 63 4.10 10.76 -4.59
CA ARG A 63 4.34 12.13 -4.09
C ARG A 63 5.68 12.27 -3.38
N ILE A 64 6.05 11.32 -2.53
CA ILE A 64 7.30 11.41 -1.74
C ILE A 64 8.54 11.11 -2.60
N HIS A 65 8.38 10.39 -3.72
CA HIS A 65 9.46 10.13 -4.68
C HIS A 65 9.56 11.18 -5.80
N VAL A 66 8.72 12.24 -5.79
CA VAL A 66 8.88 13.37 -6.73
C VAL A 66 10.25 14.02 -6.50
N GLY A 67 11.09 14.00 -7.53
CA GLY A 67 12.45 14.55 -7.47
C GLY A 67 13.51 13.60 -6.89
N PHE A 68 13.12 12.37 -6.53
CA PHE A 68 14.02 11.29 -6.11
C PHE A 68 14.01 10.13 -7.12
N ARG A 69 14.87 9.13 -6.91
CA ARG A 69 14.85 7.91 -7.74
C ARG A 69 13.46 7.26 -7.63
N PRO A 70 12.78 6.96 -8.75
CA PRO A 70 11.52 6.25 -8.70
C PRO A 70 11.73 4.87 -8.05
N TYR A 71 10.76 4.45 -7.24
CA TYR A 71 10.76 3.12 -6.67
C TYR A 71 10.41 2.09 -7.76
N GLU A 72 10.99 0.90 -7.65
CA GLU A 72 10.77 -0.17 -8.63
C GLU A 72 9.35 -0.74 -8.48
N ARG A 73 8.75 -1.09 -9.63
CA ARG A 73 7.45 -1.74 -9.72
C ARG A 73 7.65 -3.12 -10.35
N PRO A 74 6.93 -4.17 -9.91
CA PRO A 74 5.93 -4.15 -8.82
C PRO A 74 6.58 -3.95 -7.44
N ILE A 75 5.91 -3.23 -6.54
CA ILE A 75 6.33 -3.18 -5.12
C ILE A 75 5.93 -4.48 -4.42
N TRP A 76 6.51 -4.76 -3.24
CA TRP A 76 6.21 -5.98 -2.49
C TRP A 76 4.70 -6.25 -2.34
N ALA A 77 3.89 -5.23 -2.03
CA ALA A 77 2.44 -5.39 -1.89
C ALA A 77 1.73 -5.77 -3.20
N GLU A 78 2.24 -5.32 -4.34
CA GLU A 78 1.72 -5.72 -5.66
C GLU A 78 2.15 -7.13 -6.03
N GLU A 79 3.37 -7.54 -5.71
CA GLU A 79 3.82 -8.92 -5.91
C GLU A 79 3.05 -9.90 -5.03
N ARG A 80 2.79 -9.52 -3.79
CA ARG A 80 2.15 -10.39 -2.79
C ARG A 80 0.64 -10.47 -2.92
N PHE A 81 -0.03 -9.34 -3.17
CA PHE A 81 -1.50 -9.24 -3.14
C PHE A 81 -2.11 -8.83 -4.49
N GLY A 82 -1.29 -8.58 -5.50
CA GLY A 82 -1.72 -8.06 -6.79
C GLY A 82 -2.03 -6.56 -6.78
N ALA A 83 -2.45 -6.04 -7.93
CA ALA A 83 -2.78 -4.63 -8.08
C ALA A 83 -3.93 -4.22 -7.13
N PRO A 84 -3.85 -3.04 -6.47
CA PRO A 84 -4.89 -2.57 -5.59
C PRO A 84 -6.11 -2.19 -6.44
N VAL A 85 -7.06 -3.11 -6.55
CA VAL A 85 -8.22 -2.92 -7.42
C VAL A 85 -9.13 -1.85 -6.83
N ARG A 86 -9.39 -0.79 -7.61
CA ARG A 86 -10.58 0.02 -7.41
C ARG A 86 -11.75 -0.95 -7.60
N ARG A 87 -12.54 -1.23 -6.55
CA ARG A 87 -13.83 -1.95 -6.68
C ARG A 87 -14.63 -1.24 -7.81
N GLY A 88 -14.56 -1.76 -9.05
CA GLY A 88 -15.12 -1.17 -10.26
C GLY A 88 -14.18 -0.69 -11.39
N GLY A 89 -12.94 -1.18 -11.53
CA GLY A 89 -12.09 -0.92 -12.72
C GLY A 89 -11.71 -2.20 -13.46
N PRO A 90 -11.64 -2.20 -14.81
CA PRO A 90 -11.52 -3.43 -15.58
C PRO A 90 -10.20 -4.13 -15.30
N LYS A 91 -10.28 -5.46 -15.15
CA LYS A 91 -9.14 -6.36 -15.18
C LYS A 91 -8.52 -6.25 -16.58
N TYR A 92 -7.41 -5.55 -16.73
CA TYR A 92 -6.60 -5.70 -17.93
C TYR A 92 -5.92 -7.06 -17.83
N GLY A 93 -6.50 -8.02 -18.54
CA GLY A 93 -5.80 -9.22 -18.97
C GLY A 93 -4.77 -8.84 -20.04
N PHE A 94 -3.63 -9.51 -19.97
CA PHE A 94 -2.77 -9.72 -21.13
C PHE A 94 -3.40 -10.77 -22.04
#